data_AF-A0A0J7KGY3-F1
#
_entry.id   AF-A0A0J7KGY3-F1
#
_cell.length_a   1.000
_cell.length_b   1.000
_cell.length_c   1.000
_cell.angle_alpha   90.00
_cell.angle_beta   90.00
_cell.angle_gamma   90.00
#
_symmetry.space_group_name_H-M   'P 1'
#
loop_
_entity.id
_entity.type
_entity.pdbx_description
1 polymer ?
#
loop_
_entity_poly.entity_id
_entity_poly.type
_entity_poly.pdbx_seq_one_letter_code
_entity_poly.pdbx_strand_id
1 'polypeptide(L)'
;MKSNHQNLKIAQWSGDALFEGKSIKRLKAHYPFCDATFVSTATSLTKAALEAEERIYFLPNPADPSVETARNFKQEVLGKDIFLSCGHPKDKREIFGQAWEMDHFLYFLLENLPKTVGFSLAGLGGRPYASGHEYAEILRAAGIGLNISRKGNERFYSSDRMSHIVGNGLLCAQERESGFEEIFSEEEMLFFSSKEELIEKLTHYTEHPKQRQKVAKKGWEKYLSLFSGQAVADYLVRASLGILKPEEHPWHLLP
;
A
#
# COMPACT_ATOMS: atom_id res chain seq x y z
N MET A 1 -4.69 -2.87 -35.54
CA MET A 1 -5.58 -3.56 -34.57
C MET A 1 -6.85 -2.76 -34.33
N LYS A 2 -6.81 -1.56 -33.71
CA LYS A 2 -8.02 -0.70 -33.57
C LYS A 2 -8.70 -0.32 -34.89
N SER A 3 -7.92 -0.10 -35.95
CA SER A 3 -8.44 0.13 -37.31
C SER A 3 -9.36 -0.98 -37.83
N ASN A 4 -9.14 -2.22 -37.38
CA ASN A 4 -9.86 -3.41 -37.83
C ASN A 4 -10.91 -3.87 -36.80
N HIS A 5 -10.93 -3.27 -35.61
CA HIS A 5 -11.82 -3.60 -34.50
C HIS A 5 -12.23 -2.32 -33.76
N GLN A 6 -13.20 -1.60 -34.33
CA GLN A 6 -13.61 -0.27 -33.84
C GLN A 6 -14.14 -0.27 -32.39
N ASN A 7 -14.64 -1.41 -31.91
CA ASN A 7 -15.16 -1.57 -30.54
C ASN A 7 -14.10 -2.09 -29.54
N LEU A 8 -12.87 -2.37 -29.98
CA LEU A 8 -11.82 -2.85 -29.08
C LEU A 8 -11.38 -1.74 -28.13
N LYS A 9 -11.50 -2.01 -26.83
CA LYS A 9 -10.92 -1.19 -25.76
C LYS A 9 -9.55 -1.73 -25.35
N ILE A 10 -8.59 -0.82 -25.18
CA ILE A 10 -7.23 -1.16 -24.79
C ILE A 10 -6.88 -0.38 -23.53
N ALA A 11 -6.60 -1.08 -22.44
CA ALA A 11 -6.04 -0.49 -21.24
C ALA A 11 -4.56 -0.86 -21.10
N GLN A 12 -3.81 0.01 -20.44
CA GLN A 12 -2.45 -0.27 -19.99
C GLN A 12 -2.32 0.08 -18.50
N TRP A 13 -1.37 -0.54 -17.81
CA TRP A 13 -1.04 -0.17 -16.44
C TRP A 13 0.45 -0.24 -16.13
N SER A 14 0.88 0.48 -15.09
CA SER A 14 2.19 0.35 -14.47
C SER A 14 2.04 0.20 -12.97
N GLY A 15 2.52 -0.94 -12.44
CA GLY A 15 2.70 -1.15 -11.00
C GLY A 15 4.02 -0.56 -10.46
N ASP A 16 4.96 -0.28 -11.36
CA ASP A 16 6.26 0.27 -10.99
C ASP A 16 6.17 1.74 -10.61
N ALA A 17 7.02 2.13 -9.66
CA ALA A 17 7.24 3.52 -9.28
C ALA A 17 7.69 4.38 -10.47
N LEU A 18 6.86 5.34 -10.87
CA LEU A 18 7.11 6.12 -12.09
C LEU A 18 8.32 7.04 -11.98
N PHE A 19 8.71 7.43 -10.76
CA PHE A 19 9.91 8.24 -10.52
C PHE A 19 11.24 7.56 -10.90
N GLU A 20 11.24 6.25 -11.20
CA GLU A 20 12.43 5.54 -11.73
C GLU A 20 12.62 5.72 -13.25
N GLY A 21 11.69 6.38 -13.95
CA GLY A 21 11.84 6.84 -15.34
C GLY A 21 11.67 5.78 -16.44
N LYS A 22 12.01 4.51 -16.18
CA LYS A 22 11.91 3.43 -17.20
C LYS A 22 10.46 3.17 -17.64
N SER A 23 9.52 3.23 -16.72
CA SER A 23 8.10 2.92 -16.98
C SER A 23 7.39 4.05 -17.73
N ILE A 24 7.77 5.31 -17.49
CA ILE A 24 7.22 6.49 -18.17
C ILE A 24 7.39 6.39 -19.69
N LYS A 25 8.60 6.03 -20.17
CA LYS A 25 8.87 5.93 -21.61
C LYS A 25 7.95 4.90 -22.30
N ARG A 26 7.68 3.77 -21.64
CA ARG A 26 6.78 2.72 -22.15
C ARG A 26 5.33 3.17 -22.15
N LEU A 27 4.88 3.77 -21.05
CA LEU A 27 3.51 4.29 -20.94
C LEU A 27 3.23 5.36 -21.99
N LYS A 28 4.16 6.31 -22.18
CA LYS A 28 4.03 7.39 -23.17
C LYS A 28 3.98 6.86 -24.61
N ALA A 29 4.76 5.83 -24.93
CA ALA A 29 4.76 5.24 -26.27
C ALA A 29 3.43 4.55 -26.62
N HIS A 30 2.72 4.00 -25.63
CA HIS A 30 1.46 3.30 -25.85
C HIS A 30 0.21 4.15 -25.58
N TYR A 31 0.33 5.22 -24.80
CA TYR A 31 -0.76 6.10 -24.38
C TYR A 31 -1.71 6.52 -25.53
N PRO A 32 -1.22 6.92 -26.73
CA PRO A 32 -2.10 7.27 -27.85
C PRO A 32 -3.05 6.15 -28.31
N PHE A 33 -2.72 4.89 -28.01
CA PHE A 33 -3.50 3.72 -28.42
C PHE A 33 -4.44 3.20 -27.34
N CYS A 34 -4.32 3.69 -26.09
CA CYS A 34 -5.09 3.21 -24.95
C CYS A 34 -6.33 4.07 -24.68
N ASP A 35 -7.41 3.43 -24.24
CA ASP A 35 -8.63 4.06 -23.72
C ASP A 35 -8.50 4.42 -22.23
N ALA A 36 -7.64 3.72 -21.49
CA ALA A 36 -7.32 4.00 -20.09
C ALA A 36 -5.86 3.63 -19.76
N THR A 37 -5.23 4.42 -18.90
CA THR A 37 -3.88 4.22 -18.36
C THR A 37 -3.94 4.23 -16.84
N PHE A 38 -3.53 3.15 -16.20
CA PHE A 38 -3.56 3.01 -14.74
C PHE A 38 -2.16 3.04 -14.14
N VAL A 39 -1.97 3.79 -13.05
CA VAL A 39 -0.65 4.03 -12.45
C VAL A 39 -0.69 3.91 -10.92
N SER A 40 0.29 3.23 -10.34
CA SER A 40 0.39 3.06 -8.87
C SER A 40 0.97 4.28 -8.13
N THR A 41 1.41 5.30 -8.87
CA THR A 41 1.90 6.58 -8.32
C THR A 41 0.94 7.69 -8.73
N ALA A 42 0.14 8.20 -7.78
CA ALA A 42 -0.96 9.12 -8.07
C ALA A 42 -0.58 10.60 -7.94
N THR A 43 0.52 11.02 -8.56
CA THR A 43 1.03 12.39 -8.42
C THR A 43 0.86 13.21 -9.68
N SER A 44 0.81 14.54 -9.52
CA SER A 44 0.77 15.51 -10.63
C SER A 44 1.94 15.34 -11.61
N LEU A 45 3.07 14.79 -11.13
CA LEU A 45 4.22 14.42 -11.95
C LEU A 45 3.88 13.38 -13.01
N THR A 46 2.86 12.54 -12.79
CA THR A 46 2.50 11.49 -13.74
C THR A 46 1.85 12.05 -15.01
N LYS A 47 0.88 12.97 -14.86
CA LYS A 47 0.26 13.67 -16.00
C LYS A 47 1.30 14.45 -16.80
N ALA A 48 2.16 15.20 -16.10
CA ALA A 48 3.26 15.95 -16.70
C ALA A 48 4.23 15.03 -17.46
N ALA A 49 4.63 13.89 -16.88
CA ALA A 49 5.53 12.93 -17.51
C ALA A 49 4.93 12.25 -18.75
N LEU A 50 3.62 12.03 -18.77
CA LEU A 50 2.90 11.46 -19.90
C LEU A 50 2.51 12.51 -20.95
N GLU A 51 2.62 13.80 -20.64
CA GLU A 51 2.12 14.92 -21.44
C GLU A 51 0.63 14.73 -21.79
N ALA A 52 -0.15 14.31 -20.79
CA ALA A 52 -1.54 13.94 -20.95
C ALA A 52 -2.36 14.21 -19.68
N GLU A 53 -3.59 14.68 -19.87
CA GLU A 53 -4.49 15.08 -18.79
C GLU A 53 -5.68 14.12 -18.59
N GLU A 54 -6.05 13.38 -19.64
CA GLU A 54 -7.24 12.52 -19.64
C GLU A 54 -6.87 11.04 -19.65
N ARG A 55 -7.82 10.17 -19.25
CA ARG A 55 -7.69 8.70 -19.30
C ARG A 55 -6.52 8.16 -18.48
N ILE A 56 -6.07 8.91 -17.48
CA ILE A 56 -5.05 8.48 -16.51
C ILE A 56 -5.72 8.33 -15.16
N TYR A 57 -5.51 7.18 -14.53
CA TYR A 57 -6.27 6.70 -13.39
C TYR A 57 -5.33 6.10 -12.35
N PHE A 58 -5.64 6.25 -11.06
CA PHE A 58 -4.89 5.58 -10.01
C PHE A 58 -5.12 4.06 -10.04
N LEU A 59 -4.06 3.27 -9.81
CA LEU A 59 -4.09 1.83 -9.63
C LEU A 59 -3.82 1.48 -8.15
N PRO A 60 -4.84 1.14 -7.35
CA PRO A 60 -4.64 0.64 -5.99
C PRO A 60 -4.02 -0.76 -6.01
N ASN A 61 -3.31 -1.12 -4.94
CA ASN A 61 -2.85 -2.50 -4.73
C ASN A 61 -4.06 -3.37 -4.31
N PRO A 62 -4.48 -4.37 -5.10
CA PRO A 62 -5.62 -5.19 -4.75
C PRO A 62 -5.28 -6.16 -3.60
N ALA A 63 -6.30 -6.51 -2.82
CA ALA A 63 -6.28 -7.66 -1.92
C ALA A 63 -7.32 -8.70 -2.38
N ASP A 64 -7.02 -9.98 -2.24
CA ASP A 64 -7.93 -11.08 -2.56
C ASP A 64 -8.19 -11.93 -1.31
N PRO A 65 -9.45 -12.06 -0.86
CA PRO A 65 -9.79 -12.88 0.31
C PRO A 65 -9.41 -14.36 0.21
N SER A 66 -9.12 -14.89 -1.00
CA SER A 66 -8.59 -16.23 -1.22
C SER A 66 -7.07 -16.34 -1.02
N VAL A 67 -6.35 -15.22 -1.05
CA VAL A 67 -4.90 -15.14 -0.82
C VAL A 67 -4.62 -14.61 0.59
N GLU A 68 -5.10 -13.41 0.92
CA GLU A 68 -4.98 -12.84 2.26
C GLU A 68 -6.08 -13.40 3.17
N THR A 69 -5.77 -14.50 3.85
CA THR A 69 -6.75 -15.31 4.62
C THR A 69 -6.64 -15.19 6.13
N ALA A 70 -5.61 -14.52 6.67
CA ALA A 70 -5.22 -14.67 8.08
C ALA A 70 -6.22 -14.12 9.10
N ARG A 71 -6.82 -12.96 8.81
CA ARG A 71 -7.76 -12.24 9.69
C ARG A 71 -7.19 -12.00 11.09
N ASN A 72 -5.98 -11.43 11.18
CA ASN A 72 -5.25 -11.24 12.45
C ASN A 72 -6.02 -10.42 13.50
N PHE A 73 -6.94 -9.54 13.09
CA PHE A 73 -7.84 -8.85 14.00
C PHE A 73 -8.78 -9.78 14.78
N LYS A 74 -8.96 -11.05 14.38
CA LYS A 74 -9.73 -12.05 15.14
C LYS A 74 -8.91 -12.72 16.25
N GLN A 75 -7.59 -12.57 16.23
CA GLN A 75 -6.69 -13.18 17.20
C GLN A 75 -6.36 -12.15 18.29
N GLU A 76 -6.72 -12.48 19.54
CA GLU A 76 -6.38 -11.65 20.70
C GLU A 76 -4.90 -11.77 21.06
N VAL A 77 -4.37 -12.98 20.96
CA VAL A 77 -2.94 -13.28 21.19
C VAL A 77 -2.29 -13.66 19.87
N LEU A 78 -1.21 -12.96 19.54
CA LEU A 78 -0.38 -13.18 18.35
C LEU A 78 1.06 -13.47 18.80
N GLY A 79 1.84 -14.13 17.94
CA GLY A 79 3.21 -14.52 18.28
C GLY A 79 4.19 -13.33 18.34
N LYS A 80 3.84 -12.22 17.71
CA LYS A 80 4.58 -10.96 17.62
C LYS A 80 3.59 -9.78 17.58
N ASP A 81 4.12 -8.58 17.77
CA ASP A 81 3.34 -7.34 17.78
C ASP A 81 3.40 -6.64 16.43
N ILE A 82 4.63 -6.41 15.93
CA ILE A 82 4.88 -5.56 14.77
C ILE A 82 5.53 -6.38 13.65
N PHE A 83 4.90 -6.36 12.47
CA PHE A 83 5.49 -6.84 11.23
C PHE A 83 6.21 -5.70 10.52
N LEU A 84 7.47 -5.95 10.17
CA LEU A 84 8.28 -5.09 9.32
C LEU A 84 9.00 -5.95 8.30
N SER A 85 8.98 -5.54 7.04
CA SER A 85 9.73 -6.22 5.99
C SER A 85 10.49 -5.22 5.13
N CYS A 86 11.58 -5.69 4.54
CA CYS A 86 12.29 -5.01 3.47
C CYS A 86 12.50 -6.03 2.35
N GLY A 87 12.25 -5.60 1.11
CA GLY A 87 12.50 -6.45 -0.05
C GLY A 87 14.00 -6.57 -0.28
N HIS A 88 14.56 -5.59 -0.99
CA HIS A 88 15.99 -5.54 -1.23
C HIS A 88 16.69 -4.69 -0.15
N PRO A 89 17.68 -5.23 0.60
CA PRO A 89 18.32 -4.52 1.72
C PRO A 89 18.97 -3.18 1.35
N LYS A 90 19.41 -3.04 0.09
CA LYS A 90 20.00 -1.79 -0.44
C LYS A 90 18.98 -0.69 -0.75
N ASP A 91 17.69 -1.01 -0.78
CA ASP A 91 16.66 -0.03 -1.10
C ASP A 91 16.35 0.79 0.15
N LYS A 92 16.88 2.00 0.21
CA LYS A 92 16.48 2.98 1.21
C LYS A 92 14.98 3.26 1.14
N ARG A 93 14.41 3.64 2.27
CA ARG A 93 13.02 4.10 2.38
C ARG A 93 13.02 5.55 2.85
N GLU A 94 12.19 6.38 2.24
CA GLU A 94 11.95 7.74 2.73
C GLU A 94 10.90 7.69 3.83
N ILE A 95 11.28 8.12 5.04
CA ILE A 95 10.44 8.14 6.24
C ILE A 95 10.71 9.47 6.92
N PHE A 96 9.67 10.26 7.19
CA PHE A 96 9.79 11.62 7.75
C PHE A 96 10.66 12.55 6.90
N GLY A 97 10.54 12.44 5.57
CA GLY A 97 11.37 13.18 4.61
C GLY A 97 12.87 12.81 4.63
N GLN A 98 13.26 11.77 5.36
CA GLN A 98 14.64 11.30 5.48
C GLN A 98 14.80 9.93 4.80
N ALA A 99 15.91 9.71 4.10
CA ALA A 99 16.27 8.37 3.62
C ALA A 99 16.83 7.49 4.76
N TRP A 100 16.24 6.31 4.94
CA TRP A 100 16.62 5.31 5.94
C TRP A 100 17.13 4.03 5.30
N GLU A 101 18.25 3.52 5.81
CA GLU A 101 18.56 2.09 5.73
C GLU A 101 17.61 1.35 6.68
N MET A 102 16.98 0.26 6.21
CA MET A 102 15.90 -0.37 6.98
C MET A 102 16.38 -1.05 8.26
N ASP A 103 17.64 -1.49 8.34
CA ASP A 103 18.23 -1.98 9.58
C ASP A 103 18.42 -0.85 10.61
N HIS A 104 18.84 0.35 10.17
CA HIS A 104 18.93 1.51 11.06
C HIS A 104 17.54 1.96 11.55
N PHE A 105 16.52 1.89 10.69
CA PHE A 105 15.15 2.18 11.10
C PHE A 105 14.64 1.14 12.12
N LEU A 106 14.95 -0.15 11.92
CA LEU A 106 14.66 -1.18 12.91
C LEU A 106 15.37 -0.92 14.24
N TYR A 107 16.64 -0.52 14.24
CA TYR A 107 17.35 -0.17 15.48
C TYR A 107 16.72 1.02 16.20
N PHE A 108 16.33 2.06 15.45
CA PHE A 108 15.57 3.18 16.00
C PHE A 108 14.28 2.70 16.70
N LEU A 109 13.51 1.79 16.08
CA LEU A 109 12.31 1.22 16.70
C LEU A 109 12.63 0.41 17.96
N LEU A 110 13.66 -0.44 17.92
CA LEU A 110 14.08 -1.27 19.07
C LEU A 110 14.61 -0.45 20.26
N GLU A 111 15.22 0.70 19.98
CA GLU A 111 15.71 1.61 21.00
C GLU A 111 14.57 2.35 21.71
N ASN A 112 13.53 2.74 20.97
CA ASN A 112 12.49 3.66 21.45
C ASN A 112 11.16 3.00 21.83
N LEU A 113 10.90 1.75 21.43
CA LEU A 113 9.72 0.98 21.87
C LEU A 113 9.99 0.21 23.17
N PRO A 114 8.94 -0.14 23.95
CA PRO A 114 9.07 -1.03 25.09
C PRO A 114 9.78 -2.34 24.72
N LYS A 115 10.67 -2.82 25.59
CA LYS A 115 11.46 -4.05 25.33
C LYS A 115 10.61 -5.32 25.22
N THR A 116 9.34 -5.24 25.63
CA THR A 116 8.34 -6.30 25.49
C THR A 116 7.81 -6.43 24.06
N VAL A 117 7.94 -5.41 23.21
CA VAL A 117 7.43 -5.43 21.83
C VAL A 117 8.24 -6.40 20.96
N GLY A 118 7.55 -7.42 20.44
CA GLY A 118 8.09 -8.43 19.56
C GLY A 118 7.94 -8.08 18.08
N PHE A 119 9.01 -8.29 17.31
CA PHE A 119 9.00 -8.07 15.86
C PHE A 119 8.91 -9.37 15.05
N SER A 120 8.10 -9.33 14.00
CA SER A 120 8.09 -10.29 12.90
C SER A 120 8.78 -9.65 11.69
N LEU A 121 9.93 -10.20 11.28
CA LEU A 121 10.83 -9.56 10.32
C LEU A 121 11.05 -10.43 9.09
N ALA A 122 11.06 -9.80 7.91
CA ALA A 122 11.46 -10.44 6.65
C ALA A 122 12.40 -9.52 5.85
N GLY A 123 13.61 -9.99 5.53
CA GLY A 123 14.61 -9.25 4.74
C GLY A 123 15.30 -8.10 5.46
N LEU A 124 15.26 -8.06 6.81
CA LEU A 124 16.01 -7.12 7.64
C LEU A 124 16.32 -7.72 9.02
N GLY A 125 17.18 -7.07 9.80
CA GLY A 125 17.57 -7.51 11.15
C GLY A 125 18.32 -8.85 11.14
N GLY A 126 19.12 -9.08 10.09
CA GLY A 126 19.79 -10.37 9.85
C GLY A 126 18.85 -11.50 9.40
N ARG A 127 17.56 -11.23 9.16
CA ARG A 127 16.63 -12.22 8.61
C ARG A 127 16.72 -12.26 7.08
N PRO A 128 16.63 -13.45 6.47
CA PRO A 128 16.62 -13.56 5.02
C PRO A 128 15.37 -12.89 4.42
N TYR A 129 15.46 -12.56 3.14
CA TYR A 129 14.28 -12.24 2.35
C TYR A 129 13.31 -13.42 2.34
N ALA A 130 12.01 -13.16 2.44
CA ALA A 130 10.97 -14.17 2.39
C ALA A 130 9.97 -13.83 1.27
N SER A 131 9.37 -14.86 0.67
CA SER A 131 8.32 -14.72 -0.33
C SER A 131 7.30 -15.85 -0.24
N GLY A 132 6.16 -15.69 -0.92
CA GLY A 132 5.10 -16.71 -0.96
C GLY A 132 4.63 -17.14 0.42
N HIS A 133 4.57 -18.44 0.66
CA HIS A 133 4.07 -19.00 1.91
C HIS A 133 4.88 -18.58 3.14
N GLU A 134 6.21 -18.56 3.04
CA GLU A 134 7.07 -18.17 4.18
C GLU A 134 6.81 -16.71 4.60
N TYR A 135 6.69 -15.81 3.62
CA TYR A 135 6.31 -14.42 3.88
C TYR A 135 4.93 -14.32 4.54
N ALA A 136 3.97 -15.11 4.07
CA ALA A 136 2.63 -15.13 4.65
C ALA A 136 2.67 -15.57 6.13
N GLU A 137 3.42 -16.61 6.47
CA GLU A 137 3.56 -17.07 7.88
C GLU A 137 4.21 -16.01 8.77
N ILE A 138 5.26 -15.34 8.28
CA ILE A 138 5.90 -14.23 9.01
C ILE A 138 4.89 -13.11 9.27
N LEU A 139 4.15 -12.69 8.24
CA LEU A 139 3.15 -11.63 8.35
C LEU A 139 2.01 -12.01 9.31
N ARG A 140 1.53 -13.25 9.24
CA ARG A 140 0.47 -13.81 10.10
C ARG A 140 0.79 -13.73 11.58
N ALA A 141 2.07 -13.70 11.95
CA ALA A 141 2.48 -13.69 13.35
C ALA A 141 2.25 -12.36 14.08
N ALA A 142 1.99 -11.25 13.37
CA ALA A 142 1.99 -9.90 13.96
C ALA A 142 0.60 -9.22 13.97
N GLY A 143 0.39 -8.26 14.88
CA GLY A 143 -0.87 -7.54 15.01
C GLY A 143 -0.93 -6.20 14.27
N ILE A 144 0.22 -5.58 14.04
CA ILE A 144 0.42 -4.29 13.38
C ILE A 144 1.40 -4.52 12.22
N GLY A 145 1.17 -3.92 11.07
CA GLY A 145 2.12 -3.94 9.95
C GLY A 145 2.58 -2.53 9.62
N LEU A 146 3.91 -2.33 9.54
CA LEU A 146 4.49 -1.07 9.11
C LEU A 146 4.56 -1.01 7.58
N ASN A 147 3.72 -0.19 6.96
CA ASN A 147 3.76 0.03 5.52
C ASN A 147 4.71 1.18 5.17
N ILE A 148 6.01 0.87 5.21
CA ILE A 148 7.07 1.80 4.82
C ILE A 148 7.42 1.64 3.34
N SER A 149 6.99 2.61 2.54
CA SER A 149 7.20 2.70 1.09
C SER A 149 8.53 3.35 0.73
N ARG A 150 9.04 3.11 -0.49
CA ARG A 150 10.31 3.73 -0.98
C ARG A 150 10.28 5.26 -0.88
N LYS A 151 9.11 5.84 -1.16
CA LYS A 151 8.82 7.26 -1.07
C LYS A 151 7.55 7.41 -0.22
N GLY A 152 7.67 7.94 0.98
CA GLY A 152 6.53 8.15 1.88
C GLY A 152 5.64 9.34 1.49
N ASN A 153 6.19 10.28 0.72
CA ASN A 153 5.59 11.56 0.34
C ASN A 153 4.92 11.59 -1.03
N GLU A 154 5.01 10.50 -1.80
CA GLU A 154 4.34 10.41 -3.09
C GLU A 154 2.87 10.01 -2.85
N ARG A 155 1.93 10.91 -3.15
CA ARG A 155 0.49 10.69 -2.90
C ARG A 155 -0.01 9.37 -3.51
N PHE A 156 -0.68 8.59 -2.67
CA PHE A 156 -1.18 7.23 -2.88
C PHE A 156 -0.17 6.18 -3.36
N TYR A 157 1.11 6.53 -3.49
CA TYR A 157 2.12 5.53 -3.76
C TYR A 157 2.30 4.64 -2.53
N SER A 158 2.20 3.32 -2.75
CA SER A 158 2.41 2.33 -1.71
C SER A 158 3.03 1.07 -2.27
N SER A 159 3.88 0.41 -1.46
CA SER A 159 4.20 -1.00 -1.67
C SER A 159 2.91 -1.83 -1.69
N ASP A 160 2.93 -2.91 -2.48
CA ASP A 160 2.03 -4.07 -2.37
C ASP A 160 1.85 -4.57 -0.93
N ARG A 161 2.85 -4.40 -0.07
CA ARG A 161 2.78 -4.69 1.37
C ARG A 161 1.53 -4.13 2.05
N MET A 162 1.03 -2.97 1.64
CA MET A 162 -0.22 -2.45 2.22
C MET A 162 -1.37 -3.42 2.04
N SER A 163 -1.57 -3.99 0.85
CA SER A 163 -2.65 -4.95 0.61
C SER A 163 -2.42 -6.24 1.38
N HIS A 164 -1.17 -6.69 1.51
CA HIS A 164 -0.83 -7.85 2.34
C HIS A 164 -1.14 -7.61 3.83
N ILE A 165 -0.77 -6.45 4.38
CA ILE A 165 -1.00 -6.07 5.79
C ILE A 165 -2.50 -5.96 6.05
N VAL A 166 -3.18 -5.11 5.28
CA VAL A 166 -4.59 -4.80 5.52
C VAL A 166 -5.45 -6.01 5.19
N GLY A 167 -5.21 -6.68 4.06
CA GLY A 167 -5.95 -7.87 3.62
C GLY A 167 -5.86 -9.05 4.59
N ASN A 168 -4.71 -9.26 5.23
CA ASN A 168 -4.56 -10.28 6.28
C ASN A 168 -5.08 -9.80 7.65
N GLY A 169 -5.57 -8.57 7.75
CA GLY A 169 -6.26 -8.07 8.93
C GLY A 169 -5.34 -7.55 10.03
N LEU A 170 -4.15 -7.07 9.68
CA LEU A 170 -3.27 -6.34 10.59
C LEU A 170 -3.69 -4.87 10.62
N LEU A 171 -3.41 -4.19 11.74
CA LEU A 171 -3.49 -2.72 11.78
C LEU A 171 -2.37 -2.15 10.92
N CYS A 172 -2.71 -1.47 9.82
CA CYS A 172 -1.73 -0.84 8.95
C CYS A 172 -1.27 0.49 9.53
N ALA A 173 0.02 0.60 9.83
CA ALA A 173 0.66 1.87 10.14
C ALA A 173 1.15 2.50 8.84
N GLN A 174 0.63 3.69 8.54
CA GLN A 174 0.84 4.41 7.29
C GLN A 174 1.31 5.84 7.59
N GLU A 175 2.35 6.30 6.89
CA GLU A 175 2.77 7.70 7.01
C GLU A 175 1.72 8.61 6.37
N ARG A 176 1.36 9.69 7.06
CA ARG A 176 0.27 10.58 6.66
C ARG A 176 0.56 11.30 5.34
N GLU A 177 1.82 11.63 5.09
CA GLU A 177 2.29 12.33 3.89
C GLU A 177 1.95 11.59 2.59
N SER A 178 1.69 10.29 2.67
CA SER A 178 1.23 9.48 1.54
C SER A 178 -0.19 9.82 1.04
N GLY A 179 -0.95 10.63 1.78
CA GLY A 179 -2.31 11.05 1.42
C GLY A 179 -3.39 9.99 1.62
N PHE A 180 -3.07 8.78 2.07
CA PHE A 180 -4.07 7.72 2.29
C PHE A 180 -5.15 8.07 3.33
N GLU A 181 -4.97 9.14 4.12
CA GLU A 181 -6.01 9.66 5.00
C GLU A 181 -7.22 10.26 4.26
N GLU A 182 -7.05 10.59 2.98
CA GLU A 182 -8.17 10.96 2.10
C GLU A 182 -9.10 9.77 1.83
N ILE A 183 -8.59 8.54 1.97
CA ILE A 183 -9.32 7.30 1.73
C ILE A 183 -9.72 6.66 3.05
N PHE A 184 -8.82 6.57 4.03
CA PHE A 184 -9.04 5.88 5.32
C PHE A 184 -8.97 6.87 6.48
N SER A 185 -9.75 6.61 7.54
CA SER A 185 -9.72 7.40 8.78
C SER A 185 -8.80 6.78 9.84
N GLU A 186 -8.56 7.50 10.93
CA GLU A 186 -7.86 6.98 12.13
C GLU A 186 -8.61 5.80 12.80
N GLU A 187 -9.88 5.57 12.46
CA GLU A 187 -10.63 4.39 12.90
C GLU A 187 -10.43 3.17 12.00
N GLU A 188 -9.70 3.32 10.90
CA GLU A 188 -9.47 2.29 9.87
C GLU A 188 -7.99 1.99 9.66
N MET A 189 -7.10 2.96 9.86
CA MET A 189 -5.65 2.82 9.81
C MET A 189 -4.97 3.61 10.92
N LEU A 190 -3.73 3.25 11.23
CA LEU A 190 -2.86 4.02 12.13
C LEU A 190 -2.05 4.98 11.26
N PHE A 191 -2.39 6.27 11.28
CA PHE A 191 -1.57 7.27 10.59
C PHE A 191 -0.54 7.89 11.52
N PHE A 192 0.60 8.32 10.98
CA PHE A 192 1.63 9.02 11.75
C PHE A 192 2.39 10.02 10.87
N SER A 193 2.89 11.10 11.48
CA SER A 193 3.60 12.19 10.80
C SER A 193 4.98 12.48 11.38
N SER A 194 5.33 11.91 12.55
CA SER A 194 6.65 12.06 13.15
C SER A 194 7.14 10.78 13.83
N LYS A 195 8.42 10.77 14.21
CA LYS A 195 9.05 9.68 14.99
C LYS A 195 8.33 9.48 16.32
N GLU A 196 8.02 10.57 17.00
CA GLU A 196 7.37 10.58 18.31
C GLU A 196 5.96 10.02 18.21
N GLU A 197 5.17 10.49 17.23
CA GLU A 197 3.81 9.97 17.00
C GLU A 197 3.83 8.49 16.60
N LEU A 198 4.81 8.06 15.78
CA LEU A 198 4.98 6.65 15.43
C LEU A 198 5.22 5.79 16.68
N ILE A 199 6.17 6.18 17.53
CA ILE A 199 6.51 5.42 18.75
C ILE A 199 5.33 5.42 19.73
N GLU A 200 4.67 6.56 19.92
CA GLU A 200 3.47 6.67 20.77
C GLU A 200 2.35 5.75 20.29
N LYS A 201 1.97 5.84 19.01
CA LYS A 201 0.87 5.04 18.45
C LYS A 201 1.20 3.55 18.43
N LEU A 202 2.43 3.17 18.09
CA LEU A 202 2.86 1.77 18.14
C LEU A 202 2.76 1.23 19.57
N THR A 203 3.34 1.94 20.54
CA THR A 203 3.26 1.55 21.97
C THR A 203 1.80 1.36 22.39
N HIS A 204 0.96 2.36 22.13
CA HIS A 204 -0.46 2.33 22.45
C HIS A 204 -1.16 1.09 21.87
N TYR A 205 -1.03 0.83 20.57
CA TYR A 205 -1.73 -0.28 19.94
C TYR A 205 -1.15 -1.67 20.27
N THR A 206 0.11 -1.75 20.70
CA THR A 206 0.66 -2.99 21.26
C THR A 206 0.11 -3.30 22.65
N GLU A 207 -0.16 -2.28 23.47
CA GLU A 207 -0.71 -2.45 24.82
C GLU A 207 -2.24 -2.58 24.85
N HIS A 208 -2.92 -2.16 23.77
CA HIS A 208 -4.39 -2.14 23.67
C HIS A 208 -4.92 -3.04 22.53
N PRO A 209 -4.81 -4.38 22.64
CA PRO A 209 -5.13 -5.31 21.56
C PRO A 209 -6.59 -5.22 21.09
N LYS A 210 -7.55 -4.99 21.99
CA LYS A 210 -8.97 -4.84 21.62
C LYS A 210 -9.21 -3.63 20.71
N GLN A 211 -8.52 -2.52 20.99
CA GLN A 211 -8.60 -1.33 20.15
C GLN A 211 -7.91 -1.57 18.80
N ARG A 212 -6.72 -2.16 18.81
CA ARG A 212 -6.00 -2.57 17.59
C ARG A 212 -6.87 -3.42 16.68
N GLN A 213 -7.52 -4.45 17.22
CA GLN A 213 -8.41 -5.35 16.47
C GLN A 213 -9.60 -4.60 15.87
N LYS A 214 -10.22 -3.69 16.63
CA LYS A 214 -11.35 -2.88 16.16
C LYS A 214 -10.95 -2.04 14.94
N VAL A 215 -9.82 -1.35 15.02
CA VAL A 215 -9.32 -0.48 13.92
C VAL A 215 -8.89 -1.33 12.72
N ALA A 216 -8.13 -2.40 12.95
CA ALA A 216 -7.70 -3.32 11.89
C ALA A 216 -8.88 -3.96 11.15
N LYS A 217 -9.95 -4.33 11.87
CA LYS A 217 -11.17 -4.89 11.25
C LYS A 217 -11.87 -3.87 10.36
N LYS A 218 -12.04 -2.63 10.82
CA LYS A 218 -12.63 -1.55 10.03
C LYS A 218 -11.80 -1.23 8.78
N GLY A 219 -10.48 -1.17 8.94
CA GLY A 219 -9.53 -1.02 7.83
C GLY A 219 -9.67 -2.14 6.80
N TRP A 220 -9.68 -3.39 7.26
CA TRP A 220 -9.88 -4.57 6.42
C TRP A 220 -11.22 -4.54 5.67
N GLU A 221 -12.32 -4.21 6.34
CA GLU A 221 -13.66 -4.12 5.73
C GLU A 221 -13.69 -3.08 4.61
N LYS A 222 -13.19 -1.87 4.89
CA LYS A 222 -13.14 -0.80 3.90
C LYS A 222 -12.19 -1.10 2.75
N TYR A 223 -11.01 -1.63 3.04
CA TYR A 223 -10.02 -1.97 2.01
C TYR A 223 -10.56 -3.03 1.05
N LEU A 224 -11.23 -4.07 1.54
CA LEU A 224 -11.84 -5.06 0.64
C LEU A 224 -13.05 -4.51 -0.14
N SER A 225 -13.81 -3.58 0.46
CA SER A 225 -14.92 -2.94 -0.26
C SER A 225 -14.43 -2.09 -1.44
N LEU A 226 -13.29 -1.41 -1.29
CA LEU A 226 -12.74 -0.51 -2.30
C LEU A 226 -11.74 -1.19 -3.24
N PHE A 227 -10.89 -2.04 -2.69
CA PHE A 227 -9.67 -2.57 -3.29
C PHE A 227 -9.58 -4.09 -3.22
N SER A 228 -10.71 -4.81 -3.16
CA SER A 228 -10.68 -6.24 -3.48
C SER A 228 -10.30 -6.46 -4.95
N GLY A 229 -9.74 -7.62 -5.28
CA GLY A 229 -9.45 -7.98 -6.68
C GLY A 229 -10.67 -7.81 -7.60
N GLN A 230 -11.87 -8.14 -7.11
CA GLN A 230 -13.12 -7.91 -7.83
C GLN A 230 -13.46 -6.43 -8.00
N ALA A 231 -13.37 -5.63 -6.93
CA ALA A 231 -13.65 -4.19 -6.98
C ALA A 231 -12.68 -3.45 -7.91
N VAL A 232 -11.39 -3.77 -7.84
CA VAL A 232 -10.37 -3.21 -8.74
C VAL A 232 -10.64 -3.64 -10.19
N ALA A 233 -10.97 -4.91 -10.44
CA ALA A 233 -11.29 -5.36 -11.80
C ALA A 233 -12.51 -4.63 -12.41
N ASP A 234 -13.60 -4.48 -11.65
CA ASP A 234 -14.78 -3.72 -12.09
C ASP A 234 -14.42 -2.25 -12.40
N TYR A 235 -13.66 -1.61 -11.51
CA TYR A 235 -13.12 -0.27 -11.70
C TYR A 235 -12.31 -0.15 -13.01
N LEU A 236 -11.34 -1.05 -13.24
CA LEU A 236 -10.49 -1.04 -14.44
C LEU A 236 -11.33 -1.19 -15.71
N VAL A 237 -12.32 -2.09 -15.70
CA VAL A 237 -13.22 -2.33 -16.84
C VAL A 237 -14.08 -1.10 -17.12
N ARG A 238 -14.72 -0.53 -16.10
CA ARG A 238 -15.58 0.65 -16.24
C ARG A 238 -14.84 1.88 -16.75
N ALA A 239 -13.64 2.12 -16.21
CA ALA A 239 -12.77 3.21 -16.67
C ALA A 239 -12.36 3.00 -18.14
N SER A 240 -11.99 1.77 -18.52
CA SER A 240 -11.62 1.43 -19.91
C SER A 240 -12.79 1.56 -20.90
N LEU A 241 -14.02 1.36 -20.42
CA LEU A 241 -15.24 1.52 -21.21
C LEU A 241 -15.76 2.97 -21.24
N GLY A 242 -15.20 3.88 -20.42
CA GLY A 242 -15.68 5.26 -20.29
C GLY A 242 -17.04 5.38 -19.58
N ILE A 243 -17.40 4.40 -18.75
CA ILE A 243 -18.66 4.36 -17.99
C ILE A 243 -18.43 4.46 -16.47
N LEU A 244 -17.21 4.82 -16.08
CA LEU A 244 -16.88 5.03 -14.68
C LEU A 244 -17.66 6.24 -14.15
N LYS A 245 -18.26 6.07 -12.96
CA LYS A 245 -18.93 7.13 -12.23
C LYS A 245 -17.98 7.69 -11.17
N PRO A 246 -17.51 8.93 -11.30
CA PRO A 246 -16.52 9.50 -10.39
C PRO A 246 -16.92 9.43 -8.91
N GLU A 247 -18.20 9.59 -8.61
CA GLU A 247 -18.78 9.54 -7.28
C GLU A 247 -18.69 8.15 -6.61
N GLU A 248 -18.63 7.07 -7.39
CA GLU A 248 -18.48 5.69 -6.88
C GLU A 248 -17.00 5.37 -6.55
N HIS A 249 -16.06 6.20 -7.02
CA HIS A 249 -14.62 5.98 -6.87
C HIS A 249 -13.85 7.27 -6.54
N PRO A 250 -14.21 8.08 -5.53
CA PRO A 250 -13.67 9.44 -5.36
C PRO A 250 -12.13 9.54 -5.28
N TRP A 251 -11.44 8.43 -4.99
CA TRP A 251 -9.98 8.28 -4.94
C TRP A 251 -9.29 8.04 -6.29
N HIS A 252 -10.04 7.83 -7.38
CA HIS A 252 -9.49 7.36 -8.67
C HIS A 252 -8.72 8.40 -9.49
N LEU A 253 -9.02 9.69 -9.30
CA LEU A 253 -8.42 10.75 -10.10
C LEU A 253 -7.06 11.17 -9.52
N LEU A 254 -6.13 11.42 -10.45
CA LEU A 254 -4.90 12.10 -10.13
C LEU A 254 -5.18 13.60 -9.96
N PRO A 255 -4.52 14.26 -8.98
CA PRO A 255 -4.57 15.70 -8.84
C PRO A 255 -4.06 16.42 -10.10
#